data_AF-A0A924QXX0-F1
#
_entry.id   AF-A0A924QXX0-F1
#
_cell.length_a   1.000
_cell.length_b   1.000
_cell.length_c   1.000
_cell.angle_alpha   90.00
_cell.angle_beta   90.00
_cell.angle_gamma   90.00
#
_symmetry.space_group_name_H-M   'P 1'
#
loop_
_entity.id
_entity.type
_entity.pdbx_description
1 polymer ?
#
loop_
_entity_poly.entity_id
_entity_poly.type
_entity_poly.pdbx_seq_one_letter_code
_entity_poly.pdbx_strand_id
1 'polypeptide(L)'
;MDQYDFTAPMMRCGLEDSNCFRRANQESSAIFQRLTALPEWKQQQCDLVLQVEVAAANAQQKTFEVVGTVRGCKYFVAEQGPSYSLVEEWMCYRPSRGDTGYGDLSTFGMKEVKLNGLACTVYVDDWSLGRSRAADKLRDKCQ
;
A
#
# COMPACT_ATOMS: atom_id res chain seq x y z
N MET A 1 -1.14 -3.14 14.51
CA MET A 1 -2.61 -3.29 14.57
C MET A 1 -3.13 -2.74 13.26
N ASP A 2 -3.17 -3.59 12.24
CA ASP A 2 -3.60 -3.19 10.90
C ASP A 2 -5.07 -2.79 10.92
N GLN A 3 -5.37 -1.65 10.30
CA GLN A 3 -6.69 -1.03 10.35
C GLN A 3 -7.65 -1.84 9.47
N TYR A 4 -8.51 -2.63 10.10
CA TYR A 4 -9.49 -3.49 9.44
C TYR A 4 -10.47 -2.65 8.60
N ASP A 5 -10.60 -2.95 7.32
CA ASP A 5 -11.45 -2.22 6.38
C ASP A 5 -12.94 -2.59 6.59
N PHE A 6 -13.73 -1.61 7.04
CA PHE A 6 -15.16 -1.75 7.32
C PHE A 6 -16.07 -1.58 6.09
N THR A 7 -15.51 -1.37 4.89
CA THR A 7 -16.32 -1.14 3.68
C THR A 7 -17.06 -2.37 3.20
N ALA A 8 -16.51 -3.59 3.36
CA ALA A 8 -17.16 -4.82 2.91
C ALA A 8 -18.48 -5.14 3.65
N PRO A 9 -18.57 -5.02 4.99
CA PRO A 9 -19.85 -5.14 5.71
C PRO A 9 -20.86 -4.04 5.35
N MET A 10 -20.40 -2.80 5.13
CA MET A 10 -21.26 -1.67 4.75
C MET A 10 -21.84 -1.79 3.35
N MET A 11 -21.17 -2.46 2.41
CA MET A 11 -21.75 -2.69 1.08
C MET A 11 -22.80 -3.80 1.06
N ARG A 12 -22.75 -4.74 2.01
CA ARG A 12 -23.67 -5.88 2.10
C ARG A 12 -24.97 -5.54 2.82
N CYS A 13 -24.89 -4.63 3.78
CA CYS A 13 -26.00 -4.11 4.56
C CYS A 13 -26.15 -2.64 4.20
N GLY A 14 -27.23 -2.27 3.49
CA GLY A 14 -27.48 -0.85 3.16
C GLY A 14 -27.31 0.07 4.37
N LEU A 15 -26.91 1.32 4.13
CA LEU A 15 -26.40 2.28 5.12
C LEU A 15 -27.30 2.51 6.36
N GLU A 16 -28.57 2.08 6.33
CA GLU A 16 -29.55 2.30 7.38
C GLU A 16 -29.77 1.10 8.32
N ASP A 17 -29.26 -0.10 8.01
CA ASP A 17 -29.44 -1.28 8.87
C ASP A 17 -28.23 -1.56 9.78
N SER A 18 -28.20 -0.83 10.90
CA SER A 18 -27.18 -0.96 11.94
C SER A 18 -27.08 -2.36 12.57
N ASN A 19 -28.17 -3.14 12.58
CA ASN A 19 -28.17 -4.51 13.11
C ASN A 19 -27.59 -5.51 12.11
N CYS A 20 -27.78 -5.27 10.81
CA CYS A 20 -27.11 -6.03 9.76
C CYS A 20 -25.61 -5.75 9.77
N PHE A 21 -25.19 -4.48 9.85
CA PHE A 21 -23.77 -4.11 9.92
C PHE A 21 -23.05 -4.77 11.11
N ARG A 22 -23.65 -4.74 12.31
CA ARG A 22 -23.06 -5.35 13.51
C ARG A 22 -22.86 -6.86 13.35
N ARG A 23 -23.83 -7.56 12.74
CA ARG A 23 -23.75 -9.00 12.47
C ARG A 23 -22.73 -9.33 11.39
N ALA A 24 -22.75 -8.61 10.26
CA ALA A 24 -21.77 -8.78 9.19
C ALA A 24 -20.33 -8.53 9.67
N ASN A 25 -20.11 -7.53 10.53
CA ASN A 25 -18.79 -7.28 11.10
C ASN A 25 -18.35 -8.39 12.07
N GLN A 26 -19.27 -8.90 12.90
CA GLN A 26 -19.00 -10.05 13.78
C GLN A 26 -18.68 -11.31 12.96
N GLU A 27 -19.42 -11.58 11.88
CA GLU A 27 -19.17 -12.69 10.96
C GLU A 27 -17.81 -12.56 10.27
N SER A 28 -17.44 -11.38 9.76
CA SER A 28 -16.15 -11.15 9.11
C SER A 28 -14.97 -11.38 10.08
N SER A 29 -15.11 -10.94 11.34
CA SER A 29 -14.10 -11.21 12.37
C SER A 29 -13.96 -12.69 12.69
N ALA A 30 -15.07 -13.43 12.74
CA ALA A 30 -15.06 -14.87 12.98
C ALA A 30 -14.53 -15.67 11.79
N ILE A 31 -14.84 -15.25 10.56
CA ILE A 31 -14.29 -15.84 9.34
C ILE A 31 -12.78 -15.62 9.28
N PHE A 32 -12.30 -14.42 9.58
CA PHE A 32 -10.87 -14.12 9.61
C PHE A 32 -10.13 -14.93 10.69
N GLN A 33 -10.70 -15.04 11.89
CA GLN A 33 -10.14 -15.89 12.95
C GLN A 33 -10.12 -17.38 12.56
N ARG A 34 -11.12 -17.86 11.83
CA ARG A 34 -11.14 -19.24 11.32
C ARG A 34 -10.10 -19.45 10.23
N LEU A 35 -9.99 -18.54 9.27
CA LEU A 35 -9.01 -18.61 8.18
C LEU A 35 -7.57 -18.58 8.72
N THR A 36 -7.27 -17.69 9.66
CA THR A 36 -5.93 -17.59 10.29
C THR A 36 -5.59 -18.77 11.21
N ALA A 37 -6.59 -19.52 11.68
CA ALA A 37 -6.41 -20.75 12.45
C ALA A 37 -6.22 -22.00 11.58
N LEU A 38 -6.47 -21.94 10.26
CA LEU A 38 -6.21 -23.06 9.36
C LEU A 38 -4.69 -23.27 9.19
N PRO A 39 -4.16 -24.50 9.35
CA PRO A 39 -2.73 -24.78 9.17
C PRO A 39 -2.22 -24.41 7.77
N GLU A 40 -3.08 -24.59 6.77
CA GLU A 40 -2.82 -24.27 5.36
C GLU A 40 -2.62 -22.76 5.14
N TRP A 41 -3.28 -21.90 5.93
CA TRP A 41 -3.12 -20.44 5.84
C TRP A 41 -1.73 -19.99 6.30
N LYS A 42 -1.20 -20.60 7.37
CA LYS A 42 0.18 -20.36 7.82
C LYS A 42 1.22 -20.85 6.82
N GLN A 43 1.00 -22.02 6.21
CA GLN A 43 1.88 -22.54 5.16
C GLN A 43 1.86 -21.64 3.92
N GLN A 44 0.68 -21.22 3.46
CA GLN A 44 0.55 -20.32 2.31
C GLN A 44 1.16 -18.94 2.56
N GLN A 45 1.15 -18.41 3.78
CA GLN A 45 1.86 -17.16 4.09
C GLN A 45 3.38 -17.31 3.99
N CYS A 46 3.93 -18.43 4.49
CA CYS A 46 5.36 -18.72 4.35
C CYS A 46 5.73 -19.06 2.90
N ASP A 47 4.88 -19.77 2.16
CA ASP A 47 5.09 -20.11 0.76
C ASP A 47 4.92 -18.90 -0.17
N LEU A 48 3.99 -17.96 0.08
CA LEU A 48 3.92 -16.71 -0.69
C LEU A 48 5.15 -15.82 -0.47
N VAL A 49 5.71 -15.86 0.75
CA VAL A 49 6.96 -15.15 1.08
C VAL A 49 8.18 -15.85 0.47
N LEU A 50 8.14 -17.17 0.26
CA LEU A 50 9.26 -17.95 -0.27
C LEU A 50 9.22 -18.19 -1.79
N GLN A 51 8.05 -18.16 -2.45
CA GLN A 51 7.90 -18.50 -3.88
C GLN A 51 8.06 -17.31 -4.84
N VAL A 52 8.32 -16.09 -4.36
CA VAL A 52 8.45 -14.90 -5.22
C VAL A 52 9.88 -14.63 -5.70
N GLU A 53 10.89 -15.41 -5.29
CA GLU A 53 12.30 -15.10 -5.61
C GLU A 53 13.11 -16.24 -6.24
N VAL A 54 12.57 -16.89 -7.27
CA VAL A 54 13.41 -17.63 -8.22
C VAL A 54 13.12 -17.23 -9.66
N ALA A 55 13.43 -15.97 -9.99
CA ALA A 55 13.76 -15.56 -11.35
C ALA A 55 14.75 -14.40 -11.29
N ALA A 56 15.99 -14.70 -11.66
CA ALA A 56 17.14 -13.82 -11.61
C ALA A 56 16.98 -12.57 -12.48
N ALA A 57 17.25 -11.39 -11.89
CA ALA A 57 17.99 -10.33 -12.56
C ALA A 57 18.65 -9.43 -11.50
N ASN A 58 19.96 -9.26 -11.63
CA ASN A 58 20.80 -8.36 -10.84
C ASN A 58 20.35 -6.90 -11.02
N ALA A 59 19.34 -6.48 -10.28
CA ALA A 59 19.10 -5.09 -9.93
C ALA A 59 18.88 -5.07 -8.42
N GLN A 60 19.73 -4.38 -7.68
CA GLN A 60 19.51 -4.09 -6.27
C GLN A 60 18.12 -3.44 -6.14
N GLN A 61 17.12 -4.23 -5.77
CA GLN A 61 15.76 -3.73 -5.60
C GLN A 61 15.79 -2.80 -4.41
N LYS A 62 15.83 -1.49 -4.69
CA LYS A 62 15.86 -0.46 -3.67
C LYS A 62 14.52 -0.49 -2.92
N THR A 63 14.59 -0.49 -1.59
CA THR A 63 13.40 -0.40 -0.75
C THR A 63 12.96 1.05 -0.60
N PHE A 64 11.67 1.28 -0.39
CA PHE A 64 11.13 2.58 -0.03
C PHE A 64 9.95 2.44 0.94
N GLU A 65 9.65 3.50 1.69
CA GLU A 65 8.52 3.60 2.62
C GLU A 65 7.64 4.81 2.26
N VAL A 66 6.33 4.66 2.33
CA VAL A 66 5.38 5.77 2.14
C VAL A 66 5.29 6.58 3.43
N VAL A 67 5.79 7.81 3.41
CA VAL A 67 5.90 8.67 4.60
C VAL A 67 4.90 9.82 4.65
N GLY A 68 4.28 10.15 3.51
CA GLY A 68 3.31 11.25 3.42
C GLY A 68 2.20 10.96 2.43
N THR A 69 0.96 11.14 2.86
CA THR A 69 -0.25 10.99 2.02
C THR A 69 -1.26 12.07 2.38
N VAL A 70 -2.16 12.39 1.45
CA VAL A 70 -3.30 13.28 1.69
C VAL A 70 -4.58 12.55 1.27
N ARG A 71 -5.61 12.57 2.12
CA ARG A 71 -6.91 11.93 1.82
C ARG A 71 -7.54 12.59 0.59
N GLY A 72 -8.02 11.78 -0.35
CA GLY A 72 -8.54 12.24 -1.65
C GLY A 72 -7.48 12.48 -2.73
N CYS A 73 -6.22 12.72 -2.39
CA CYS A 73 -5.15 12.99 -3.36
C CYS A 73 -4.51 11.72 -3.93
N LYS A 74 -4.17 11.71 -5.22
CA LYS A 74 -3.46 10.60 -5.90
C LYS A 74 -1.93 10.64 -5.70
N TYR A 75 -1.42 11.71 -5.09
CA TYR A 75 0.01 11.85 -4.81
C TYR A 75 0.35 11.37 -3.40
N PHE A 76 1.54 10.82 -3.26
CA PHE A 76 2.15 10.44 -1.99
C PHE A 76 3.65 10.74 -2.01
N VAL A 77 4.26 10.74 -0.83
CA VAL A 77 5.69 10.90 -0.65
C VAL A 77 6.27 9.57 -0.19
N ALA A 78 7.29 9.11 -0.92
CA ALA A 78 8.06 7.94 -0.58
C ALA A 78 9.48 8.34 -0.13
N GLU A 79 9.98 7.70 0.92
CA GLU A 79 11.37 7.80 1.40
C GLU A 79 12.17 6.61 0.88
N GLN A 80 13.31 6.88 0.25
CA GLN A 80 14.21 5.87 -0.29
C GLN A 80 15.65 6.24 0.05
N GLY A 81 16.19 5.62 1.10
CA GLY A 81 17.50 6.00 1.64
C GLY A 81 17.47 7.43 2.20
N PRO A 82 18.39 8.33 1.80
CA PRO A 82 18.43 9.70 2.30
C PRO A 82 17.54 10.69 1.53
N SER A 83 16.81 10.24 0.51
CA SER A 83 16.01 11.10 -0.37
C SER A 83 14.51 10.80 -0.28
N TYR A 84 13.72 11.82 -0.63
CA TYR A 84 12.27 11.73 -0.76
C TYR A 84 11.86 11.91 -2.22
N SER A 85 10.83 11.20 -2.64
CA SER A 85 10.23 11.32 -3.97
C SER A 85 8.75 11.66 -3.84
N LEU A 86 8.28 12.56 -4.71
CA LEU A 86 6.87 12.79 -4.94
C LEU A 86 6.39 11.83 -6.02
N VAL A 87 5.40 11.01 -5.68
CA VAL A 87 4.94 9.92 -6.53
C VAL A 87 3.44 10.02 -6.72
N GLU A 88 3.00 9.80 -7.95
CA GLU A 88 1.60 9.70 -8.35
C GLU A 88 1.19 8.23 -8.51
N GLU A 89 0.07 7.88 -7.89
CA GLU A 89 -0.61 6.61 -8.09
C GLU A 89 -1.21 6.52 -9.50
N TRP A 90 -0.90 5.46 -10.25
CA TRP A 90 -1.44 5.24 -11.59
C TRP A 90 -2.25 3.94 -11.69
N MET A 91 -1.58 2.79 -11.58
CA MET A 91 -2.21 1.47 -11.54
C MET A 91 -1.72 0.75 -10.28
N CYS A 92 -2.17 1.24 -9.14
CA CYS A 92 -1.85 0.69 -7.83
C CYS A 92 -3.10 0.77 -6.95
N TYR A 93 -3.07 0.14 -5.78
CA TYR A 93 -3.99 0.53 -4.73
C TYR A 93 -3.52 1.85 -4.13
N ARG A 94 -4.44 2.53 -3.45
CA ARG A 94 -4.19 3.81 -2.81
C ARG A 94 -3.19 3.68 -1.66
N PRO A 95 -1.97 4.22 -1.79
CA PRO A 95 -0.95 4.03 -0.76
C PRO A 95 -1.32 4.75 0.54
N SER A 96 -0.99 4.12 1.65
CA SER A 96 -1.14 4.60 3.01
C SER A 96 0.22 4.84 3.66
N ARG A 97 0.26 5.75 4.63
CA ARG A 97 1.49 6.01 5.38
C ARG A 97 1.91 4.75 6.13
N GLY A 98 3.18 4.36 5.98
CA GLY A 98 3.76 3.13 6.53
C GLY A 98 3.78 1.96 5.55
N ASP A 99 3.17 2.07 4.37
CA ASP A 99 3.31 1.07 3.32
C ASP A 99 4.77 0.99 2.87
N THR A 100 5.24 -0.23 2.59
CA THR A 100 6.61 -0.47 2.16
C THR A 100 6.63 -1.06 0.76
N GLY A 101 7.68 -0.77 0.01
CA GLY A 101 7.80 -1.25 -1.35
C GLY A 101 9.22 -1.46 -1.85
N TYR A 102 9.29 -2.06 -3.02
CA TYR A 102 10.52 -2.38 -3.74
C TYR A 102 10.44 -1.80 -5.14
N GLY A 103 11.48 -1.08 -5.55
CA GLY A 103 11.56 -0.45 -6.87
C GLY A 103 12.40 0.83 -6.83
N ASP A 104 12.87 1.26 -7.99
CA ASP A 104 13.70 2.47 -8.09
C ASP A 104 12.84 3.72 -8.29
N LEU A 105 12.79 4.59 -7.28
CA LEU A 105 12.10 5.88 -7.30
C LEU A 105 13.07 7.06 -7.48
N SER A 106 14.35 6.79 -7.77
CA SER A 106 15.40 7.81 -7.88
C SER A 106 15.53 8.44 -9.28
N THR A 107 14.53 8.25 -10.14
CA THR A 107 14.46 8.88 -11.46
C THR A 107 13.03 9.20 -11.83
N PHE A 108 12.85 10.29 -12.56
CA PHE A 108 11.56 10.76 -13.05
C PHE A 108 10.91 9.77 -14.05
N GLY A 109 9.58 9.69 -14.05
CA GLY A 109 8.80 8.93 -15.03
C GLY A 109 8.05 7.72 -14.46
N MET A 110 7.48 6.92 -15.37
CA MET A 110 6.73 5.71 -15.01
C MET A 110 7.66 4.64 -14.43
N LYS A 111 7.23 4.03 -13.32
CA LYS A 111 7.95 2.97 -12.60
C LYS A 111 7.02 1.81 -12.33
N GLU A 112 7.54 0.61 -12.55
CA GLU A 112 6.97 -0.62 -12.04
C GLU A 112 7.63 -0.91 -10.68
N VAL A 113 6.80 -1.01 -9.65
CA VAL A 113 7.23 -1.24 -8.27
C VAL A 113 6.37 -2.34 -7.65
N LYS A 114 6.85 -2.91 -6.54
CA LYS A 114 6.00 -3.73 -5.66
C LYS A 114 5.69 -2.93 -4.42
N LEU A 115 4.42 -2.74 -4.08
CA LEU A 115 3.98 -2.07 -2.86
C LEU A 115 3.21 -3.07 -1.99
N ASN A 116 3.67 -3.34 -0.77
CA ASN A 116 3.18 -4.42 0.10
C ASN A 116 3.04 -5.78 -0.63
N GLY A 117 3.99 -6.10 -1.51
CA GLY A 117 4.01 -7.34 -2.29
C GLY A 117 3.16 -7.34 -3.56
N LEU A 118 2.34 -6.31 -3.80
CA LEU A 118 1.51 -6.18 -5.00
C LEU A 118 2.24 -5.40 -6.09
N ALA A 119 2.17 -5.88 -7.33
CA ALA A 119 2.70 -5.16 -8.48
C ALA A 119 1.88 -3.88 -8.72
N CYS A 120 2.57 -2.76 -8.85
CA CYS A 120 2.00 -1.44 -9.01
C CYS A 120 2.76 -0.64 -10.06
N THR A 121 2.01 0.16 -10.82
CA THR A 121 2.60 1.18 -11.69
C THR A 121 2.38 2.55 -11.07
N VAL A 122 3.47 3.28 -10.89
CA VAL A 122 3.48 4.63 -10.30
C VAL A 122 4.24 5.59 -11.22
N TYR A 123 3.98 6.89 -11.07
CA TYR A 123 4.72 7.92 -11.79
C TYR A 123 5.51 8.78 -10.81
N VAL A 124 6.83 8.81 -10.96
CA VAL A 124 7.69 9.68 -10.15
C VAL A 124 7.70 11.07 -10.78
N ASP A 125 7.01 12.02 -10.13
CA ASP A 125 6.89 13.41 -10.57
C ASP A 125 8.10 14.24 -10.14
N ASP A 126 8.68 13.94 -8.99
CA ASP A 126 9.95 14.53 -8.56
C ASP A 126 10.69 13.61 -7.59
N TRP A 127 12.02 13.70 -7.58
CA TRP A 127 12.91 12.82 -6.81
C TRP A 127 14.08 13.62 -6.23
N SER A 128 14.85 13.01 -5.32
CA SER A 128 15.95 13.68 -4.61
C SER A 128 15.52 14.91 -3.79
N LEU A 129 14.28 14.90 -3.30
CA LEU A 129 13.78 15.97 -2.46
C LEU A 129 14.27 15.82 -1.03
N GLY A 130 14.43 16.94 -0.34
CA GLY A 130 14.45 16.97 1.12
C GLY A 130 13.03 16.87 1.70
N ARG A 131 12.92 16.40 2.95
CA ARG A 131 11.63 16.17 3.64
C ARG A 131 10.67 17.35 3.55
N SER A 132 11.12 18.56 3.88
CA SER A 132 10.27 19.76 3.85
C SER A 132 9.78 20.08 2.44
N ARG A 133 10.66 19.93 1.44
CA ARG A 133 10.32 20.22 0.04
C ARG A 133 9.31 19.20 -0.51
N ALA A 134 9.45 17.93 -0.14
CA ALA A 134 8.49 16.89 -0.51
C ALA A 134 7.10 17.16 0.11
N ALA A 135 7.05 17.60 1.37
CA ALA A 135 5.79 17.98 2.02
C ALA A 135 5.12 19.18 1.35
N ASP A 136 5.89 20.22 1.02
CA ASP A 136 5.36 21.39 0.30
C ASP A 136 4.80 21.00 -1.07
N LYS A 137 5.54 20.21 -1.85
CA LYS A 137 5.08 19.74 -3.16
C LYS A 137 3.83 18.87 -3.07
N LEU A 138 3.78 17.97 -2.09
CA LEU A 138 2.59 17.16 -1.85
C LEU A 138 1.37 18.06 -1.56
N ARG A 139 1.53 19.05 -0.68
CA ARG A 139 0.47 20.03 -0.41
C ARG A 139 0.02 20.73 -1.69
N ASP A 140 0.95 21.25 -2.48
CA ASP A 140 0.64 22.04 -3.67
C ASP A 140 -0.05 21.20 -4.77
N LYS A 141 0.22 19.89 -4.84
CA LYS A 141 -0.43 18.96 -5.79
C LYS A 141 -1.80 18.45 -5.32
N CYS A 142 -2.10 18.59 -4.04
CA CYS A 142 -3.32 18.07 -3.41
C CYS A 142 -4.33 19.17 -3.02
N GLN A 143 -4.05 20.42 -3.38
CA GLN A 143 -5.00 21.54 -3.33
C GLN A 143 -5.90 21.53 -4.57
#